data_AF-A0A946GAA9-F1
#
_entry.id   AF-A0A946GAA9-F1
#
_cell.length_a   1.000
_cell.length_b   1.000
_cell.length_c   1.000
_cell.angle_alpha   90.00
_cell.angle_beta   90.00
_cell.angle_gamma   90.00
#
_symmetry.space_group_name_H-M   'P 1'
#
loop_
_entity.id
_entity.type
_entity.pdbx_description
1 polymer ?
#
loop_
_entity_poly.entity_id
_entity_poly.type
_entity_poly.pdbx_seq_one_letter_code
_entity_poly.pdbx_strand_id
1 'polypeptide(L)'
;IQDGNAKSFKPKDWLEVEVKLQPDRLRNEPKDGYLDQVNVNWHVVVKGQDRKNYKISKSVTYVNIPVDEPVYVSVYISPNTLKRITGSSKASKSDLEAIGGEIEWAGKMVGFFTHGQKAGWWREALKGVEATSKFPLLDKTQTPFAALWYDRYAEVQPKN
;
A
#
# COMPACT_ATOMS: atom_id res chain seq x y z
N ILE A 1 -35.74 5.51 11.10
CA ILE A 1 -34.75 6.34 10.37
C ILE A 1 -34.18 7.32 11.39
N GLN A 2 -32.87 7.38 11.57
CA GLN A 2 -32.23 8.37 12.45
C GLN A 2 -31.95 9.63 11.64
N ASP A 3 -32.40 10.78 12.14
CA ASP A 3 -32.03 12.08 11.61
C ASP A 3 -30.57 12.40 11.98
N GLY A 4 -29.96 13.37 11.29
CA GLY A 4 -28.52 13.67 11.42
C GLY A 4 -28.06 13.99 12.84
N ASN A 5 -28.98 14.40 13.72
CA ASN A 5 -28.71 14.86 15.08
C ASN A 5 -28.54 13.72 16.11
N ALA A 6 -28.96 12.48 15.78
CA ALA A 6 -28.84 11.32 16.67
C ALA A 6 -27.79 10.30 16.20
N LYS A 7 -26.97 10.64 15.20
CA LYS A 7 -25.97 9.70 14.65
C LYS A 7 -24.81 9.53 15.63
N SER A 8 -24.79 8.42 16.36
CA SER A 8 -23.63 7.96 17.14
C SER A 8 -22.50 7.40 16.25
N PHE A 9 -22.29 8.00 15.07
CA PHE A 9 -21.33 7.51 14.09
C PHE A 9 -19.90 7.71 14.60
N LYS A 10 -19.17 6.60 14.70
CA LYS A 10 -17.72 6.61 14.94
C LYS A 10 -17.06 6.17 13.64
N PRO A 11 -16.19 7.01 13.03
CA PRO A 11 -15.39 6.60 11.89
C PRO A 11 -14.65 5.30 12.22
N LYS A 12 -14.62 4.36 11.28
CA LYS A 12 -13.84 3.14 11.43
C LYS A 12 -12.41 3.39 10.94
N ASP A 13 -11.48 2.64 11.51
CA ASP A 13 -10.06 2.80 11.20
C ASP A 13 -9.71 2.13 9.88
N TRP A 14 -9.00 2.88 9.04
CA TRP A 14 -8.35 2.35 7.84
C TRP A 14 -6.93 1.96 8.21
N LEU A 15 -6.48 0.81 7.73
CA LEU A 15 -5.08 0.45 7.85
C LEU A 15 -4.35 1.00 6.64
N GLU A 16 -3.47 1.98 6.87
CA GLU A 16 -2.60 2.56 5.86
C GLU A 16 -1.19 1.98 5.99
N VAL A 17 -0.62 1.59 4.85
CA VAL A 17 0.79 1.30 4.72
C VAL A 17 1.39 2.33 3.78
N GLU A 18 2.35 3.09 4.29
CA GLU A 18 3.00 4.17 3.56
C GLU A 18 4.50 3.90 3.45
N VAL A 19 5.07 4.21 2.27
CA VAL A 19 6.50 4.15 2.01
C VAL A 19 6.95 5.46 1.38
N LYS A 20 8.07 5.98 1.86
CA LYS A 20 8.76 7.10 1.24
C LYS A 20 9.51 6.59 0.01
N LEU A 21 9.20 7.14 -1.16
CA LEU A 21 10.03 7.00 -2.35
C LEU A 21 10.99 8.18 -2.41
N GLN A 22 12.28 7.85 -2.51
CA GLN A 22 13.30 8.79 -2.90
C GLN A 22 14.17 8.02 -3.91
N PRO A 23 13.96 8.22 -5.22
CA PRO A 23 14.82 7.63 -6.22
C PRO A 23 16.23 8.18 -5.99
N ASP A 24 17.13 7.37 -5.41
CA ASP A 24 18.54 7.74 -5.38
C ASP A 24 19.05 7.86 -6.81
N ARG A 25 20.01 8.78 -7.02
CA ARG A 25 20.50 9.20 -8.34
C ARG A 25 20.47 8.08 -9.37
N LEU A 26 19.45 8.05 -10.22
CA LEU A 26 19.32 7.00 -11.22
C LEU A 26 20.43 7.23 -12.24
N ARG A 27 21.14 6.18 -12.64
CA ARG A 27 22.25 6.31 -13.61
C ARG A 27 21.84 6.96 -14.94
N ASN A 28 20.54 6.98 -15.25
CA ASN A 28 19.96 7.53 -16.47
C ASN A 28 18.73 8.40 -16.14
N GLU A 29 18.84 9.35 -15.23
CA GLU A 29 17.74 10.28 -14.94
C GLU A 29 17.22 10.98 -16.21
N PRO A 30 15.89 11.06 -16.38
CA PRO A 30 15.27 11.90 -17.40
C PRO A 30 15.71 13.36 -17.27
N LYS A 31 15.84 14.05 -18.41
CA LYS A 31 16.35 15.43 -18.45
C LYS A 31 15.42 16.45 -17.79
N ASP A 32 14.13 16.15 -17.76
CA ASP A 32 13.10 16.97 -17.13
C ASP A 32 13.00 16.75 -15.61
N GLY A 33 13.73 15.77 -15.05
CA GLY A 33 13.75 15.51 -13.61
C GLY A 33 12.56 14.69 -13.10
N TYR A 34 11.77 14.09 -13.99
CA TYR A 34 10.61 13.28 -13.60
C TYR A 34 10.68 11.86 -14.16
N LEU A 35 10.25 10.89 -13.38
CA LEU A 35 9.99 9.54 -13.85
C LEU A 35 8.53 9.46 -14.30
N ASP A 36 8.31 9.32 -15.61
CA ASP A 36 6.97 9.23 -16.21
C ASP A 36 6.09 8.19 -15.52
N GLN A 37 6.67 7.03 -15.20
CA GLN A 37 5.94 5.92 -14.62
C GLN A 37 6.84 5.06 -13.71
N VAL A 38 6.39 4.84 -12.48
CA VAL A 38 6.98 3.89 -11.52
C VAL A 38 5.91 2.90 -11.07
N ASN A 39 6.22 1.61 -11.17
CA ASN A 39 5.34 0.56 -10.64
C ASN A 39 5.81 0.16 -9.24
N VAL A 40 4.89 0.15 -8.28
CA VAL A 40 5.18 -0.34 -6.93
C VAL A 40 4.37 -1.61 -6.69
N ASN A 41 5.09 -2.74 -6.53
CA ASN A 41 4.53 -4.05 -6.27
C ASN A 41 4.47 -4.29 -4.76
N TRP A 42 3.29 -4.13 -4.17
CA TRP A 42 3.05 -4.28 -2.74
C TRP A 42 2.74 -5.71 -2.35
N HIS A 43 3.27 -6.12 -1.20
CA HIS A 43 2.96 -7.36 -0.51
C HIS A 43 2.79 -7.09 0.98
N VAL A 44 1.61 -7.41 1.52
CA VAL A 44 1.27 -7.19 2.93
C VAL A 44 0.81 -8.51 3.53
N VAL A 45 1.38 -8.90 4.67
CA VAL A 45 0.97 -10.07 5.44
C VAL A 45 0.19 -9.61 6.66
N VAL A 46 -1.07 -10.05 6.75
CA VAL A 46 -1.99 -9.73 7.85
C VAL A 46 -2.33 -10.99 8.62
N LYS A 47 -2.28 -10.91 9.95
CA LYS A 47 -2.69 -11.99 10.86
C LYS A 47 -4.20 -12.14 10.87
N GLY A 48 -4.67 -13.34 10.57
CA GLY A 48 -6.08 -13.71 10.59
C GLY A 48 -6.55 -14.16 11.98
N GLN A 49 -7.84 -13.92 12.27
CA GLN A 49 -8.51 -14.41 13.48
C GLN A 49 -8.61 -15.95 13.53
N ASP A 50 -8.46 -16.61 12.39
CA ASP A 50 -8.48 -18.06 12.22
C ASP A 50 -7.10 -18.72 12.41
N ARG A 51 -6.14 -17.98 12.97
CA ARG A 51 -4.74 -18.39 13.18
C ARG A 51 -3.97 -18.66 11.87
N LYS A 52 -4.49 -18.20 10.73
CA LYS A 52 -3.77 -18.14 9.46
C LYS A 52 -3.23 -16.74 9.22
N ASN A 53 -2.15 -16.64 8.45
CA ASN A 53 -1.66 -15.35 7.96
C ASN A 53 -1.95 -15.24 6.46
N TYR A 54 -2.33 -14.05 6.01
CA TYR A 54 -2.75 -13.83 4.62
C TYR A 54 -1.79 -12.87 3.92
N LYS A 55 -1.12 -13.32 2.85
CA LYS A 55 -0.33 -12.47 1.96
C LYS A 55 -1.24 -11.90 0.88
N ILE A 56 -1.41 -10.58 0.90
CA ILE A 56 -2.22 -9.83 -0.05
C ILE A 56 -1.27 -8.96 -0.88
N SER A 57 -1.45 -8.98 -2.20
CA SER A 57 -0.57 -8.25 -3.13
C SER A 57 -1.34 -7.24 -3.96
N LYS A 58 -0.69 -6.15 -4.36
CA LYS A 58 -1.22 -5.17 -5.31
C LYS A 58 -0.09 -4.45 -6.02
N SER A 59 -0.22 -4.30 -7.34
CA SER A 59 0.63 -3.39 -8.11
C SER A 59 -0.09 -2.06 -8.26
N VAL A 60 0.61 -0.97 -7.95
CA VAL A 60 0.12 0.40 -8.17
C VAL A 60 1.10 1.13 -9.06
N THR A 61 0.58 1.70 -10.14
CA THR A 61 1.35 2.54 -11.05
C THR A 61 1.22 3.98 -10.61
N TYR A 62 2.37 4.62 -10.39
CA TYR A 62 2.48 6.03 -10.08
C TYR A 62 3.12 6.77 -11.24
N VAL A 63 2.72 8.03 -11.45
CA VAL A 63 3.19 8.86 -12.57
C VAL A 63 3.76 10.19 -12.06
N ASN A 64 4.52 10.87 -12.92
CA ASN A 64 5.08 12.21 -12.65
C ASN A 64 5.92 12.26 -11.35
N ILE A 65 6.78 11.27 -11.14
CA ILE A 65 7.54 11.17 -9.88
C ILE A 65 8.80 12.04 -9.95
N PRO A 66 8.95 13.07 -9.11
CA PRO A 66 10.16 13.88 -9.10
C PRO A 66 11.36 13.08 -8.60
N VAL A 67 12.55 13.37 -9.14
CA VAL A 67 13.81 12.72 -8.73
C VAL A 67 14.57 13.51 -7.65
N ASP A 68 14.29 14.80 -7.51
CA ASP A 68 15.01 15.72 -6.62
C ASP A 68 14.38 15.87 -5.23
N GLU A 69 13.13 15.42 -5.05
CA GLU A 69 12.43 15.45 -3.77
C GLU A 69 11.75 14.12 -3.45
N PRO A 70 11.52 13.83 -2.14
CA PRO A 70 10.83 12.62 -1.76
C PRO A 70 9.31 12.73 -1.90
N VAL A 71 8.70 11.67 -2.42
CA VAL A 71 7.23 11.50 -2.45
C VAL A 71 6.81 10.27 -1.66
N TYR A 72 5.53 10.20 -1.29
CA TYR A 72 5.00 9.06 -0.56
C TYR A 72 4.04 8.23 -1.42
N VAL A 73 4.12 6.92 -1.25
CA VAL A 73 3.22 5.96 -1.88
C VAL A 73 2.54 5.12 -0.81
N SER A 74 1.30 4.72 -1.05
CA SER A 74 0.53 4.01 -0.04
C SER A 74 -0.45 2.99 -0.60
N VAL A 75 -0.74 2.00 0.24
CA VAL A 75 -1.87 1.09 0.06
C VAL A 75 -2.68 0.98 1.36
N TYR A 76 -3.95 0.66 1.19
CA TYR A 76 -4.93 0.69 2.27
C TYR A 76 -5.71 -0.63 2.35
N ILE A 77 -6.07 -1.00 3.58
CA ILE A 77 -7.08 -2.03 3.85
C ILE A 77 -8.31 -1.35 4.44
N SER A 78 -9.47 -1.56 3.80
CA SER A 78 -10.73 -0.99 4.29
C SER A 78 -11.10 -1.58 5.67
N PRO A 79 -11.86 -0.85 6.51
CA PRO A 79 -12.26 -1.35 7.81
C PRO A 79 -13.07 -2.66 7.76
N ASN A 80 -13.85 -2.86 6.69
CA ASN A 80 -14.63 -4.09 6.50
C ASN A 80 -13.73 -5.26 6.09
N THR A 81 -12.73 -5.01 5.22
CA THR A 81 -11.72 -6.02 4.87
C THR A 81 -10.91 -6.41 6.09
N LEU A 82 -10.46 -5.42 6.88
CA LEU A 82 -9.71 -5.65 8.12
C LEU A 82 -10.53 -6.49 9.09
N LYS A 83 -11.78 -6.11 9.37
CA LYS A 83 -12.68 -6.89 10.25
C LYS A 83 -12.88 -8.33 9.76
N ARG A 84 -12.93 -8.55 8.46
CA ARG A 84 -13.06 -9.90 7.89
C ARG A 84 -11.83 -10.75 8.13
N ILE A 85 -10.63 -10.14 8.12
CA ILE A 85 -9.36 -10.83 8.38
C ILE A 85 -9.14 -11.03 9.89
N THR A 86 -9.14 -9.94 10.66
CA THR A 86 -8.68 -9.91 12.05
C THR A 86 -9.81 -10.07 13.08
N GLY A 87 -11.07 -9.99 12.66
CA GLY A 87 -12.23 -9.92 13.55
C GLY A 87 -12.47 -8.53 14.16
N SER A 88 -11.54 -7.59 13.99
CA SER A 88 -11.59 -6.23 14.55
C SER A 88 -11.73 -5.17 13.46
N SER A 89 -12.54 -4.14 13.70
CA SER A 89 -12.62 -2.97 12.82
C SER A 89 -11.63 -1.86 13.19
N LYS A 90 -10.72 -2.12 14.13
CA LYS A 90 -9.65 -1.19 14.53
C LYS A 90 -8.35 -1.62 13.88
N ALA A 91 -7.71 -0.70 13.16
CA ALA A 91 -6.41 -0.91 12.58
C ALA A 91 -5.36 -0.97 13.69
N SER A 92 -4.60 -2.06 13.75
CA SER A 92 -3.45 -2.18 14.66
C SER A 92 -2.20 -2.58 13.89
N LYS A 93 -1.07 -1.94 14.23
CA LYS A 93 0.25 -2.35 13.73
C LYS A 93 0.57 -3.81 14.08
N SER A 94 0.03 -4.33 15.18
CA SER A 94 0.23 -5.74 15.59
C SER A 94 -0.38 -6.76 14.63
N ASP A 95 -1.38 -6.34 13.85
CA ASP A 95 -2.08 -7.18 12.88
C ASP A 95 -1.23 -7.39 11.62
N LEU A 96 -0.25 -6.51 11.38
CA LEU A 96 0.72 -6.62 10.29
C LEU A 96 1.89 -7.49 10.74
N GLU A 97 2.18 -8.54 9.98
CA GLU A 97 3.33 -9.41 10.23
C GLU A 97 4.53 -9.02 9.37
N ALA A 98 4.29 -8.73 8.09
CA ALA A 98 5.32 -8.34 7.15
C ALA A 98 4.77 -7.40 6.09
N ILE A 99 5.61 -6.48 5.63
CA ILE A 99 5.35 -5.61 4.48
C ILE A 99 6.57 -5.70 3.60
N GLY A 100 6.36 -5.71 2.29
CA GLY A 100 7.46 -5.67 1.35
C GLY A 100 6.99 -5.30 -0.03
N GLY A 101 7.94 -4.90 -0.86
CA GLY A 101 7.61 -4.59 -2.23
C GLY A 101 8.80 -4.13 -3.05
N GLU A 102 8.57 -4.13 -4.35
CA GLU A 102 9.54 -3.74 -5.36
C GLU A 102 9.10 -2.45 -6.03
N ILE A 103 10.07 -1.59 -6.29
CA ILE A 103 9.89 -0.35 -7.02
C ILE A 103 10.55 -0.57 -8.38
N GLU A 104 9.75 -0.54 -9.43
CA GLU A 104 10.18 -0.78 -10.80
C GLU A 104 10.04 0.47 -11.65
N TRP A 105 11.09 0.76 -12.42
CA TRP A 105 11.11 1.82 -13.40
C TRP A 105 11.71 1.28 -14.71
N ALA A 106 11.05 1.56 -15.84
CA ALA A 106 11.43 1.04 -17.16
C ALA A 106 11.66 -0.49 -17.18
N GLY A 107 10.83 -1.25 -16.45
CA GLY A 107 10.91 -2.71 -16.36
C GLY A 107 12.10 -3.25 -15.54
N LYS A 108 12.82 -2.38 -14.82
CA LYS A 108 13.93 -2.77 -13.94
C LYS A 108 13.60 -2.42 -12.50
N MET A 109 13.93 -3.31 -11.58
CA MET A 109 13.87 -3.03 -10.14
C MET A 109 14.91 -1.95 -9.81
N VAL A 110 14.45 -0.80 -9.35
CA VAL A 110 15.29 0.34 -8.94
C VAL A 110 15.34 0.51 -7.42
N GLY A 111 14.43 -0.15 -6.69
CA GLY A 111 14.42 -0.13 -5.23
C GLY A 111 13.49 -1.18 -4.65
N PHE A 112 13.51 -1.29 -3.33
CA PHE A 112 12.61 -2.15 -2.59
C PHE A 112 12.37 -1.59 -1.18
N PHE A 113 11.33 -2.07 -0.52
CA PHE A 113 11.10 -1.84 0.90
C PHE A 113 10.75 -3.15 1.60
N THR A 114 11.07 -3.25 2.88
CA THR A 114 10.72 -4.43 3.69
C THR A 114 10.52 -4.05 5.16
N HIS A 115 9.61 -4.76 5.82
CA HIS A 115 9.36 -4.68 7.25
C HIS A 115 8.97 -6.07 7.76
N GLY A 116 9.41 -6.43 8.97
CA GLY A 116 9.11 -7.71 9.62
C GLY A 116 9.86 -8.94 9.07
N GLN A 117 10.35 -8.87 7.82
CA GLN A 117 11.08 -9.95 7.15
C GLN A 117 12.28 -9.39 6.36
N LYS A 118 13.21 -10.27 5.96
CA LYS A 118 14.37 -9.92 5.12
C LYS A 118 13.94 -9.54 3.71
N ALA A 119 14.64 -8.60 3.07
CA ALA A 119 14.35 -8.17 1.71
C ALA A 119 14.25 -9.37 0.73
N GLY A 120 13.29 -9.31 -0.20
CA GLY A 120 13.04 -10.36 -1.18
C GLY A 120 12.08 -11.47 -0.73
N TRP A 121 11.67 -11.50 0.55
CA TRP A 121 10.77 -12.53 1.10
C TRP A 121 9.48 -12.71 0.30
N TRP A 122 8.99 -11.64 -0.33
CA TRP A 122 7.73 -11.63 -1.07
C TRP A 122 7.76 -12.52 -2.32
N ARG A 123 8.96 -12.81 -2.87
CA ARG A 123 9.20 -13.70 -4.01
C ARG A 123 9.03 -15.18 -3.66
N GLU A 124 9.02 -15.51 -2.37
CA GLU A 124 8.95 -16.89 -1.89
C GLU A 124 7.59 -17.23 -1.29
N ALA A 125 7.32 -18.52 -1.18
CA ALA A 125 6.21 -19.03 -0.39
C ALA A 125 6.61 -19.03 1.09
N LEU A 126 5.88 -18.28 1.92
CA LEU A 126 6.11 -18.24 3.36
C LEU A 126 5.37 -19.38 4.05
N LYS A 127 6.04 -20.08 4.96
CA LYS A 127 5.43 -21.15 5.76
C LYS A 127 4.31 -20.58 6.64
N GLY A 128 3.11 -21.17 6.56
CA GLY A 128 1.96 -20.75 7.36
C GLY A 128 1.25 -19.49 6.85
N VAL A 129 1.65 -18.97 5.69
CA VAL A 129 1.03 -17.80 5.06
C VAL A 129 0.32 -18.21 3.77
N GLU A 130 -0.97 -17.89 3.69
CA GLU A 130 -1.81 -18.15 2.53
C GLU A 130 -1.79 -16.91 1.62
N ALA A 131 -1.28 -17.05 0.40
CA ALA A 131 -1.42 -16.01 -0.61
C ALA A 131 -2.86 -15.97 -1.12
N THR A 132 -3.50 -14.78 -1.13
CA THR A 132 -4.92 -14.68 -1.46
C THR A 132 -5.27 -13.38 -2.18
N SER A 133 -6.23 -13.47 -3.11
CA SER A 133 -6.88 -12.33 -3.78
C SER A 133 -8.25 -12.01 -3.16
N LYS A 134 -8.68 -12.76 -2.14
CA LYS A 134 -10.00 -12.61 -1.49
C LYS A 134 -10.18 -11.25 -0.80
N PHE A 135 -9.08 -10.63 -0.39
CA PHE A 135 -9.05 -9.38 0.34
C PHE A 135 -8.37 -8.32 -0.52
N PRO A 136 -9.05 -7.21 -0.87
CA PRO A 136 -8.44 -6.19 -1.71
C PRO A 136 -7.51 -5.29 -0.89
N LEU A 137 -6.31 -5.05 -1.42
CA LEU A 137 -5.55 -3.83 -1.14
C LEU A 137 -6.07 -2.72 -2.05
N LEU A 138 -6.21 -1.53 -1.49
CA LEU A 138 -6.70 -0.33 -2.17
C LEU A 138 -5.56 0.65 -2.35
N ASP A 139 -5.50 1.32 -3.50
CA ASP A 139 -4.65 2.50 -3.66
C ASP A 139 -5.41 3.74 -3.16
N LYS A 140 -4.70 4.85 -2.99
CA LYS A 140 -5.24 6.08 -2.40
C LYS A 140 -6.52 6.57 -3.10
N THR A 141 -6.62 6.41 -4.43
CA THR A 141 -7.77 6.87 -5.22
C THR A 141 -9.05 6.10 -4.91
N GLN A 142 -8.91 4.89 -4.37
CA GLN A 142 -10.01 4.01 -3.98
C GLN A 142 -10.45 4.22 -2.52
N THR A 143 -9.98 5.28 -1.87
CA THR A 143 -10.27 5.57 -0.46
C THR A 143 -11.00 6.91 -0.31
N PRO A 144 -11.69 7.14 0.83
CA PRO A 144 -12.21 8.46 1.17
C PRO A 144 -11.13 9.55 1.28
N PHE A 145 -9.86 9.17 1.36
CA PHE A 145 -8.71 10.08 1.46
C PHE A 145 -8.15 10.50 0.09
N ALA A 146 -8.79 10.10 -1.02
CA ALA A 146 -8.34 10.41 -2.37
C ALA A 146 -8.02 11.91 -2.56
N ALA A 147 -8.85 12.79 -2.01
CA ALA A 147 -8.68 14.25 -2.11
C ALA A 147 -7.72 14.87 -1.07
N LEU A 148 -7.27 14.13 -0.06
CA LEU A 148 -6.42 14.67 1.00
C LEU A 148 -4.94 14.63 0.62
N TRP A 149 -4.14 15.61 1.05
CA TRP A 149 -2.67 15.61 0.91
C TRP A 149 -2.17 15.35 -0.52
N TYR A 150 -2.76 16.05 -1.50
CA TYR A 150 -2.53 15.83 -2.93
C TYR A 150 -1.05 15.99 -3.34
N ASP A 151 -0.32 16.96 -2.76
CA ASP A 151 1.11 17.19 -3.10
C ASP A 151 2.09 16.23 -2.40
N ARG A 152 1.67 15.53 -1.34
CA ARG A 152 2.56 14.65 -0.57
C ARG A 152 2.66 13.25 -1.17
N TYR A 153 1.54 12.77 -1.72
CA TYR A 153 1.45 11.43 -2.28
C TYR A 153 1.64 11.48 -3.78
N ALA A 154 2.39 10.52 -4.30
CA ALA A 154 2.55 10.34 -5.72
C ALA A 154 1.20 10.14 -6.43
N GLU A 155 1.09 10.71 -7.62
CA GLU A 155 -0.09 10.56 -8.47
C GLU A 155 -0.24 9.10 -8.90
N VAL A 156 -1.42 8.51 -8.68
CA VAL A 156 -1.74 7.18 -9.18
C VAL A 156 -2.24 7.31 -10.61
N GLN A 157 -1.71 6.48 -11.51
CA GLN A 157 -2.17 6.44 -12.90
C GLN A 157 -3.69 6.18 -12.94
N PRO A 158 -4.48 7.06 -13.59
CA PRO A 158 -5.91 6.85 -13.74
C PRO A 158 -6.19 5.53 -14.47
N LYS A 159 -7.20 4.80 -13.99
CA LYS A 159 -7.70 3.62 -14.71
C LYS A 159 -8.72 4.10 -15.74
N ASN A 160 -8.40 3.91 -17.02
CA ASN A 160 -9.33 4.11 -18.13
C ASN A 160 -10.46 3.08 -18.11
#